data_AF-A0A2H0N3D6-F1
#
_entry.id   AF-A0A2H0N3D6-F1
#
_cell.length_a   1.000
_cell.length_b   1.000
_cell.length_c   1.000
_cell.angle_alpha   90.00
_cell.angle_beta   90.00
_cell.angle_gamma   90.00
#
_symmetry.space_group_name_H-M   'P 1'
#
loop_
_entity.id
_entity.type
_entity.pdbx_description
1 polymer ?
#
loop_
_entity_poly.entity_id
_entity_poly.type
_entity_poly.pdbx_seq_one_letter_code
_entity_poly.pdbx_strand_id
1 'polypeptide(L)'
;MSKLILGITGEMATGKTTITEYITKHHGGISFRFSTMLRDIAQRIHVEESRENLQALSTVLRAEFGDDLMSNVIAKDVEKAQGDIIIVEGIRRPSDVTYLKKLSGFHLIGIAVDMRTRYERIIQRNENPDDQSKTWEAFQAEQTQESEEKIQDILREAEIIIDNNGDLASLHAQINAYIASFTS
;
A
#
# COMPACT_ATOMS: atom_id res chain seq x y z
N MET A 1 9.61 -23.67 1.02
CA MET A 1 8.69 -23.06 1.99
C MET A 1 7.64 -22.27 1.21
N SER A 2 6.43 -22.08 1.75
CA SER A 2 5.50 -21.11 1.15
C SER A 2 6.08 -19.71 1.27
N LYS A 3 5.85 -18.86 0.26
CA LYS A 3 6.29 -17.46 0.27
C LYS A 3 5.59 -16.71 1.41
N LEU A 4 6.30 -15.81 2.07
CA LEU A 4 5.73 -14.83 2.98
C LEU A 4 5.27 -13.63 2.15
N ILE A 5 3.96 -13.38 2.06
CA ILE A 5 3.38 -12.31 1.23
C ILE A 5 2.79 -11.26 2.16
N LEU A 6 3.45 -10.11 2.26
CA LEU A 6 3.08 -9.02 3.15
C LEU A 6 2.28 -7.97 2.37
N GLY A 7 0.97 -7.94 2.56
CA GLY A 7 0.13 -6.85 2.09
C GLY A 7 0.25 -5.65 3.02
N ILE A 8 0.65 -4.49 2.51
CA ILE A 8 0.83 -3.29 3.33
C ILE A 8 -0.30 -2.29 3.03
N THR A 9 -1.07 -1.95 4.07
CA THR A 9 -2.12 -0.94 4.02
C THR A 9 -1.94 0.15 5.09
N GLY A 10 -2.56 1.30 4.86
CA GLY A 10 -2.53 2.43 5.78
C GLY A 10 -2.81 3.74 5.06
N GLU A 11 -3.19 4.74 5.85
CA GLU A 11 -3.52 6.09 5.41
C GLU A 11 -2.36 6.82 4.71
N MET A 12 -2.64 7.94 4.05
CA MET A 12 -1.57 8.75 3.46
C MET A 12 -0.54 9.20 4.51
N ALA A 13 0.75 9.23 4.14
CA ALA A 13 1.87 9.63 5.00
C ALA A 13 2.14 8.77 6.25
N THR A 14 1.68 7.51 6.26
CA THR A 14 1.98 6.55 7.34
C THR A 14 3.36 5.87 7.25
N GLY A 15 4.11 6.01 6.16
CA GLY A 15 5.45 5.40 6.00
C GLY A 15 5.47 4.02 5.33
N LYS A 16 4.42 3.64 4.59
CA LYS A 16 4.34 2.38 3.81
C LYS A 16 5.55 2.16 2.89
N THR A 17 5.95 3.19 2.17
CA THR A 17 7.10 3.15 1.25
C THR A 17 8.40 2.88 2.02
N THR A 18 8.59 3.53 3.17
CA THR A 18 9.75 3.34 4.04
C THR A 18 9.87 1.88 4.52
N ILE A 19 8.75 1.26 4.92
CA ILE A 19 8.74 -0.16 5.31
C ILE A 19 9.09 -1.04 4.11
N THR A 20 8.51 -0.76 2.94
CA THR A 20 8.80 -1.54 1.73
C THR A 20 10.28 -1.48 1.36
N GLU A 21 10.88 -0.28 1.36
CA GLU A 21 12.29 -0.08 1.09
C GLU A 21 13.17 -0.81 2.12
N TYR A 22 12.81 -0.74 3.40
CA TYR A 22 13.51 -1.43 4.46
C TYR A 22 13.52 -2.95 4.27
N ILE A 23 12.34 -3.56 4.02
CA ILE A 23 12.21 -5.00 3.80
C ILE A 23 12.97 -5.43 2.53
N THR A 24 12.84 -4.66 1.45
CA THR A 24 13.58 -4.91 0.20
C THR A 24 15.08 -4.94 0.44
N LYS A 25 15.61 -3.95 1.17
CA LYS A 25 17.05 -3.78 1.40
C LYS A 25 17.64 -4.78 2.41
N HIS A 26 16.90 -5.11 3.46
CA HIS A 26 17.44 -5.87 4.61
C HIS A 26 16.98 -7.33 4.64
N HIS A 27 15.88 -7.67 3.97
CA HIS A 27 15.29 -9.01 3.96
C HIS A 27 15.16 -9.60 2.55
N GLY A 28 15.63 -8.90 1.51
CA GLY A 28 15.55 -9.36 0.12
C GLY A 28 14.12 -9.43 -0.42
N GLY A 29 13.20 -8.62 0.14
CA GLY A 29 11.81 -8.58 -0.28
C GLY A 29 11.63 -8.07 -1.71
N ILE A 30 10.63 -8.59 -2.42
CA ILE A 30 10.24 -8.13 -3.77
C ILE A 30 8.90 -7.43 -3.68
N SER A 31 8.82 -6.18 -4.12
CA SER A 31 7.58 -5.40 -4.06
C SER A 31 6.79 -5.42 -5.37
N PHE A 32 5.47 -5.51 -5.22
CA PHE A 32 4.47 -5.35 -6.26
C PHE A 32 3.55 -4.20 -5.90
N ARG A 33 3.22 -3.36 -6.88
CA ARG A 33 2.36 -2.18 -6.69
C ARG A 33 1.12 -2.32 -7.55
N PHE A 34 -0.05 -2.00 -6.99
CA PHE A 34 -1.32 -1.96 -7.74
C PHE A 34 -1.24 -1.07 -8.98
N SER A 35 -0.45 0.01 -8.92
CA SER A 35 -0.31 0.92 -10.06
C SER A 35 0.54 0.37 -11.20
N THR A 36 1.34 -0.70 -11.02
CA THR A 36 2.23 -1.22 -12.08
C THR A 36 1.44 -1.59 -13.33
N MET A 37 0.37 -2.38 -13.21
CA MET A 37 -0.44 -2.76 -14.37
C MET A 37 -1.07 -1.56 -15.10
N LEU A 38 -1.42 -0.50 -14.36
CA LEU A 38 -2.00 0.70 -14.94
C LEU A 38 -0.95 1.47 -15.74
N ARG A 39 0.29 1.50 -15.26
CA ARG A 39 1.44 2.10 -15.95
C ARG A 39 1.79 1.29 -17.20
N ASP A 40 1.81 -0.04 -17.11
CA ASP A 40 2.03 -0.91 -18.27
C ASP A 40 1.01 -0.63 -19.39
N ILE A 41 -0.27 -0.49 -19.03
CA ILE A 41 -1.34 -0.13 -19.96
C ILE A 41 -1.13 1.27 -20.52
N ALA A 42 -0.93 2.28 -19.66
CA ALA A 42 -0.73 3.67 -20.07
C ALA A 42 0.43 3.82 -21.04
N GLN A 43 1.56 3.18 -20.73
CA GLN A 43 2.74 3.13 -21.59
C GLN A 43 2.42 2.47 -22.94
N ARG A 44 1.69 1.34 -22.92
CA ARG A 44 1.32 0.60 -24.13
C ARG A 44 0.42 1.41 -25.07
N ILE A 45 -0.44 2.27 -24.53
CA ILE A 45 -1.36 3.12 -25.30
C ILE A 45 -0.86 4.56 -25.49
N HIS A 46 0.38 4.85 -25.08
CA HIS A 46 1.02 6.17 -25.19
C HIS A 46 0.25 7.31 -24.49
N VAL A 47 -0.30 7.01 -23.31
CA VAL A 47 -0.92 7.99 -22.41
C VAL A 47 0.07 8.34 -21.30
N GLU A 48 0.14 9.63 -20.93
CA GLU A 48 0.99 10.12 -19.85
C GLU A 48 0.62 9.46 -18.51
N GLU A 49 1.63 9.04 -17.73
CA GLU A 49 1.44 8.41 -16.42
C GLU A 49 1.13 9.41 -15.29
N SER A 50 0.23 10.36 -15.57
CA SER A 50 -0.27 11.31 -14.56
C SER A 50 -1.21 10.61 -13.57
N ARG A 51 -1.37 11.20 -12.39
CA ARG A 51 -2.27 10.68 -11.35
C ARG A 51 -3.71 10.61 -11.89
N GLU A 52 -4.16 11.65 -12.58
CA GLU A 52 -5.49 11.74 -13.17
C GLU A 52 -5.71 10.63 -14.19
N ASN A 53 -4.73 10.38 -15.07
CA ASN A 53 -4.85 9.35 -16.11
C ASN A 53 -4.85 7.94 -15.52
N LEU A 54 -3.98 7.65 -14.55
CA LEU A 54 -3.95 6.35 -13.89
C LEU A 54 -5.24 6.09 -13.09
N GLN A 55 -5.81 7.11 -12.45
CA GLN A 55 -7.11 7.02 -11.79
C GLN A 55 -8.23 6.75 -12.80
N ALA A 56 -8.27 7.47 -13.92
CA ALA A 56 -9.25 7.25 -14.98
C ALA A 56 -9.16 5.83 -15.56
N LEU A 57 -7.95 5.33 -15.84
CA LEU A 57 -7.72 3.96 -16.29
C LEU A 57 -8.23 2.94 -15.26
N SER A 58 -7.91 3.13 -13.98
CA SER A 58 -8.40 2.27 -12.90
C SER A 58 -9.93 2.22 -12.86
N THR A 59 -10.59 3.38 -12.95
CA THR A 59 -12.05 3.48 -12.96
C THR A 59 -12.67 2.74 -14.14
N VAL A 60 -12.18 2.97 -15.36
CA VAL A 60 -12.69 2.29 -16.57
C VAL A 60 -12.50 0.79 -16.49
N LEU A 61 -11.31 0.33 -16.09
CA LEU A 61 -11.02 -1.10 -16.00
C LEU A 61 -11.89 -1.81 -14.96
N ARG A 62 -12.14 -1.19 -13.81
CA ARG A 62 -13.01 -1.76 -12.77
C ARG A 62 -14.48 -1.77 -13.18
N ALA A 63 -14.95 -0.72 -13.87
CA ALA A 63 -16.31 -0.67 -14.39
C ALA A 63 -16.59 -1.80 -15.38
N GLU A 64 -15.63 -2.12 -16.25
CA GLU A 64 -15.82 -3.12 -17.32
C GLU A 64 -15.47 -4.55 -16.89
N PHE A 65 -14.43 -4.75 -16.07
CA PHE A 65 -13.91 -6.09 -15.75
C PHE A 65 -14.05 -6.48 -14.27
N GLY A 66 -14.63 -5.61 -13.44
CA GLY A 66 -14.90 -5.86 -12.03
C GLY A 66 -13.93 -5.19 -11.05
N ASP A 67 -14.43 -4.88 -9.86
CA ASP A 67 -13.69 -4.22 -8.78
C ASP A 67 -12.53 -5.05 -8.22
N ASP A 68 -12.50 -6.36 -8.47
CA ASP A 68 -11.48 -7.31 -8.03
C ASP A 68 -10.39 -7.58 -9.09
N LEU A 69 -10.51 -6.96 -10.29
CA LEU A 69 -9.56 -7.14 -11.40
C LEU A 69 -8.10 -6.98 -10.97
N MET A 70 -7.79 -5.87 -10.31
CA MET A 70 -6.41 -5.55 -9.94
C MET A 70 -5.87 -6.51 -8.87
N SER A 71 -6.74 -6.98 -7.97
CA SER A 71 -6.38 -8.02 -6.98
C SER A 71 -6.00 -9.32 -7.68
N ASN A 72 -6.77 -9.73 -8.69
CA ASN A 72 -6.49 -10.92 -9.49
C ASN A 72 -5.16 -10.81 -10.26
N VAL A 73 -4.88 -9.65 -10.87
CA VAL A 73 -3.62 -9.41 -11.60
C VAL A 73 -2.43 -9.55 -10.66
N ILE A 74 -2.45 -8.83 -9.53
CA ILE A 74 -1.34 -8.90 -8.56
C ILE A 74 -1.18 -10.30 -7.97
N ALA A 75 -2.28 -10.99 -7.63
CA ALA A 75 -2.17 -12.33 -7.08
C ALA A 75 -1.42 -13.26 -8.04
N LYS A 76 -1.71 -13.18 -9.35
CA LYS A 76 -1.00 -13.96 -10.38
C LYS A 76 0.46 -13.56 -10.53
N ASP A 77 0.79 -12.29 -10.37
CA ASP A 77 2.17 -11.82 -10.43
C ASP A 77 2.98 -12.29 -9.21
N VAL A 78 2.38 -12.22 -8.02
CA VAL A 78 2.93 -12.74 -6.76
C VAL A 78 3.15 -14.26 -6.82
N GLU A 79 2.20 -15.01 -7.39
CA GLU A 79 2.34 -16.47 -7.59
C GLU A 79 3.56 -16.82 -8.47
N LYS A 80 3.83 -16.01 -9.50
CA LYS A 80 4.96 -16.20 -10.42
C LYS A 80 6.28 -15.64 -9.91
N ALA A 81 6.25 -14.72 -8.95
CA ALA A 81 7.44 -14.08 -8.40
C ALA A 81 8.43 -15.12 -7.84
N GLN A 82 9.72 -14.91 -8.06
CA GLN A 82 10.77 -15.72 -7.42
C GLN A 82 11.27 -14.98 -6.19
N GLY A 83 11.09 -15.55 -5.00
CA GLY A 83 11.54 -14.92 -3.76
C GLY A 83 10.75 -15.45 -2.56
N ASP A 84 11.37 -15.40 -1.39
CA ASP A 84 10.76 -15.90 -0.15
C ASP A 84 9.86 -14.86 0.52
N ILE A 85 10.16 -13.56 0.36
CA ILE A 85 9.38 -12.45 0.91
C ILE A 85 8.87 -11.58 -0.23
N ILE A 86 7.55 -11.46 -0.31
CA ILE A 86 6.85 -10.63 -1.29
C ILE A 86 6.11 -9.52 -0.55
N ILE A 87 6.13 -8.31 -1.10
CA ILE A 87 5.47 -7.14 -0.53
C ILE A 87 4.42 -6.65 -1.53
N VAL A 88 3.18 -6.45 -1.09
CA VAL A 88 2.12 -5.90 -1.94
C VAL A 88 1.73 -4.53 -1.42
N GLU A 89 2.04 -3.51 -2.21
CA GLU A 89 1.79 -2.10 -1.89
C GLU A 89 0.54 -1.57 -2.60
N GLY A 90 -0.15 -0.62 -1.97
CA GLY A 90 -1.25 0.10 -2.60
C GLY A 90 -2.61 -0.59 -2.43
N ILE A 91 -2.74 -1.46 -1.44
CA ILE A 91 -4.02 -1.99 -0.98
C ILE A 91 -4.81 -0.83 -0.36
N ARG A 92 -5.99 -0.52 -0.90
CA ARG A 92 -6.82 0.61 -0.43
C ARG A 92 -8.27 0.24 -0.17
N ARG A 93 -8.72 -0.93 -0.63
CA ARG A 93 -10.12 -1.35 -0.58
C ARG A 93 -10.24 -2.83 -0.25
N PRO A 94 -11.36 -3.30 0.30
CA PRO A 94 -11.60 -4.73 0.54
C PRO A 94 -11.46 -5.60 -0.72
N SER A 95 -11.84 -5.08 -1.90
CA SER A 95 -11.71 -5.81 -3.16
C SER A 95 -10.26 -6.04 -3.60
N ASP A 96 -9.31 -5.21 -3.13
CA ASP A 96 -7.89 -5.33 -3.48
C ASP A 96 -7.26 -6.58 -2.85
N VAL A 97 -7.81 -7.10 -1.74
CA VAL A 97 -7.28 -8.31 -1.07
C VAL A 97 -8.03 -9.59 -1.40
N THR A 98 -9.08 -9.53 -2.23
CA THR A 98 -9.95 -10.68 -2.51
C THR A 98 -9.21 -11.91 -3.03
N TYR A 99 -8.26 -11.75 -3.95
CA TYR A 99 -7.45 -12.87 -4.45
C TYR A 99 -6.19 -13.10 -3.62
N LEU A 100 -5.61 -12.04 -3.05
CA LEU A 100 -4.45 -12.14 -2.17
C LEU A 100 -4.72 -13.04 -0.96
N LYS A 101 -5.89 -12.91 -0.33
CA LYS A 101 -6.32 -13.76 0.80
C LYS A 101 -6.46 -15.25 0.46
N LYS A 102 -6.50 -15.61 -0.82
CA LYS A 102 -6.54 -17.01 -1.26
C LYS A 102 -5.14 -17.61 -1.36
N LEU A 103 -4.09 -16.79 -1.38
CA LEU A 103 -2.71 -17.24 -1.45
C LEU A 103 -2.23 -17.69 -0.08
N SER A 104 -1.66 -18.89 -0.01
CA SER A 104 -0.99 -19.36 1.21
C SER A 104 0.16 -18.43 1.57
N GLY A 105 0.21 -17.98 2.82
CA GLY A 105 1.25 -17.08 3.32
C GLY A 105 0.97 -15.59 3.08
N PHE A 106 -0.24 -15.22 2.64
CA PHE A 106 -0.67 -13.83 2.64
C PHE A 106 -0.99 -13.34 4.05
N HIS A 107 -0.37 -12.23 4.42
CA HIS A 107 -0.55 -11.53 5.69
C HIS A 107 -0.79 -10.04 5.44
N LEU A 108 -1.89 -9.52 5.97
CA LEU A 108 -2.23 -8.09 5.85
C LEU A 108 -1.70 -7.31 7.06
N ILE A 109 -0.83 -6.36 6.80
CA ILE A 109 -0.22 -5.45 7.79
C ILE A 109 -0.81 -4.06 7.61
N GLY A 110 -1.38 -3.51 8.67
CA GLY A 110 -1.77 -2.11 8.76
C GLY A 110 -0.65 -1.27 9.35
N ILE A 111 -0.51 -0.01 8.90
CA ILE A 111 0.38 0.97 9.52
C ILE A 111 -0.45 2.16 9.96
N ALA A 112 -0.37 2.48 11.25
CA ALA A 112 -1.05 3.60 11.86
C ALA A 112 -0.06 4.69 12.29
N VAL A 113 -0.49 5.93 12.12
CA VAL A 113 0.23 7.14 12.54
C VAL A 113 -0.82 8.17 12.94
N ASP A 114 -0.55 8.91 14.00
CA ASP A 114 -1.45 9.95 14.48
C ASP A 114 -1.71 10.97 13.37
N MET A 115 -2.98 11.38 13.24
CA MET A 115 -3.43 12.29 12.19
C MET A 115 -2.59 13.58 12.14
N ARG A 116 -2.20 14.11 13.30
CA ARG A 116 -1.36 15.30 13.39
C ARG A 116 0.04 15.07 12.81
N THR A 117 0.66 13.95 13.16
CA THR A 117 1.98 13.54 12.63
C THR A 117 1.90 13.32 11.11
N ARG A 118 0.82 12.73 10.59
CA ARG A 118 0.62 12.57 9.14
C ARG A 118 0.54 13.92 8.41
N TYR A 119 -0.20 14.87 8.97
CA TYR A 119 -0.26 16.23 8.43
C TYR A 119 1.13 16.89 8.40
N GLU A 120 1.89 16.81 9.49
CA GLU A 120 3.23 17.38 9.57
C GLU A 120 4.19 16.76 8.54
N ARG A 121 4.07 15.46 8.28
CA ARG A 121 4.83 14.79 7.21
C ARG A 121 4.42 15.28 5.81
N ILE A 122 3.14 15.51 5.57
CA ILE A 122 2.63 15.96 4.26
C ILE A 122 3.14 17.36 3.94
N ILE A 123 3.07 18.30 4.87
CA ILE A 123 3.55 19.67 4.63
C ILE A 123 5.08 19.74 4.45
N GLN A 124 5.82 18.75 4.96
CA GLN A 124 7.29 18.69 4.86
C GLN A 124 7.79 17.97 3.61
N ARG A 125 7.08 16.94 3.11
CA ARG A 125 7.59 16.07 2.03
C ARG A 125 7.63 16.73 0.65
N ASN A 126 6.88 17.82 0.44
CA ASN A 126 6.80 18.57 -0.81
C ASN A 126 6.63 17.66 -2.06
N GLU A 127 5.80 16.63 -1.95
CA GLU A 127 5.61 15.61 -2.99
C GLU A 127 4.63 16.11 -4.05
N ASN A 128 3.59 16.84 -3.62
CA ASN A 128 2.64 17.51 -4.50
C ASN A 128 2.81 19.04 -4.46
N PRO A 129 2.46 19.76 -5.54
CA PRO A 129 2.57 21.23 -5.60
C PRO A 129 1.82 21.97 -4.48
N ASP A 130 0.76 21.38 -3.94
CA ASP A 130 -0.12 21.95 -2.91
C ASP A 130 0.25 21.52 -1.48
N ASP A 131 1.15 20.55 -1.30
CA ASP A 131 1.48 19.94 -0.01
C ASP A 131 1.89 21.00 1.04
N GLN A 132 2.76 21.96 0.68
CA GLN A 132 3.22 23.02 1.61
C GLN A 132 2.14 24.07 1.96
N SER A 133 1.14 24.22 1.09
CA SER A 133 0.04 25.17 1.29
C SER A 133 -1.19 24.56 1.97
N LYS A 134 -1.16 23.25 2.22
CA LYS A 134 -2.29 22.49 2.76
C LYS A 134 -2.56 22.92 4.20
N THR A 135 -3.77 23.40 4.47
CA THR A 135 -4.19 23.73 5.84
C THR A 135 -4.60 22.48 6.61
N TRP A 136 -4.59 22.59 7.94
CA TRP A 136 -5.02 21.50 8.81
C TRP A 136 -6.49 21.12 8.56
N GLU A 137 -7.37 22.11 8.35
CA GLU A 137 -8.80 21.90 8.09
C GLU A 137 -9.02 21.20 6.74
N ALA A 138 -8.27 21.59 5.70
CA ALA A 138 -8.32 20.94 4.40
C ALA A 138 -7.85 19.49 4.50
N PHE A 139 -6.78 19.23 5.25
CA PHE A 139 -6.31 17.87 5.51
C PHE A 139 -7.34 17.02 6.25
N GLN A 140 -7.99 17.55 7.29
CA GLN A 140 -9.06 16.86 8.01
C GLN A 140 -10.25 16.53 7.10
N ALA A 141 -10.63 17.45 6.20
CA ALA A 141 -11.70 17.20 5.23
C ALA A 141 -11.34 16.11 4.21
N GLU A 142 -10.07 15.93 3.86
CA GLU A 142 -9.62 14.82 3.02
C GLU A 142 -9.75 13.46 3.74
N GLN A 143 -9.65 13.42 5.08
CA GLN A 143 -9.75 12.17 5.84
C GLN A 143 -11.14 11.55 5.86
N THR A 144 -12.17 12.32 5.50
CA THR A 144 -13.56 11.85 5.41
C THR A 144 -13.97 11.50 3.98
N GLN A 145 -13.03 11.52 3.03
CA GLN A 145 -13.31 11.08 1.67
C GLN A 145 -13.44 9.56 1.60
N GLU A 146 -14.30 9.08 0.69
CA GLU A 146 -14.58 7.65 0.48
C GLU A 146 -13.31 6.79 0.33
N SER A 147 -12.25 7.33 -0.30
CA SER A 147 -10.99 6.61 -0.44
C SER A 147 -10.28 6.34 0.89
N GLU A 148 -10.39 7.24 1.86
CA GLU A 148 -9.79 7.07 3.18
C GLU A 148 -10.68 6.19 4.06
N GLU A 149 -12.00 6.31 3.96
CA GLU A 149 -12.95 5.41 4.63
C GLU A 149 -12.70 3.94 4.25
N LYS A 150 -12.49 3.66 2.95
CA LYS A 150 -12.16 2.31 2.47
C LYS A 150 -10.80 1.81 2.98
N ILE A 151 -9.84 2.71 3.22
CA ILE A 151 -8.56 2.37 3.85
C ILE A 151 -8.80 1.96 5.31
N GLN A 152 -9.69 2.66 6.03
CA GLN A 152 -10.07 2.30 7.39
C GLN A 152 -10.76 0.93 7.45
N ASP A 153 -11.62 0.62 6.49
CA ASP A 153 -12.25 -0.70 6.40
C ASP A 153 -11.21 -1.82 6.28
N ILE A 154 -10.24 -1.67 5.37
CA ILE A 154 -9.20 -2.68 5.19
C ILE A 154 -8.20 -2.74 6.36
N LEU A 155 -7.95 -1.62 7.05
CA LEU A 155 -7.12 -1.60 8.26
C LEU A 155 -7.72 -2.46 9.37
N ARG A 156 -9.05 -2.51 9.51
CA ARG A 156 -9.71 -3.40 10.49
C ARG A 156 -9.54 -4.88 10.18
N GLU A 157 -9.21 -5.23 8.94
CA GLU A 157 -8.95 -6.59 8.51
C GLU A 157 -7.46 -6.98 8.64
N ALA A 158 -6.59 -6.05 9.03
CA ALA A 158 -5.17 -6.31 9.20
C ALA A 158 -4.93 -7.23 10.41
N GLU A 159 -3.97 -8.15 10.26
CA GLU A 159 -3.57 -9.07 11.32
C GLU A 159 -2.78 -8.38 12.43
N ILE A 160 -2.05 -7.33 12.05
CA ILE A 160 -1.28 -6.48 12.96
C ILE A 160 -1.36 -5.04 12.49
N ILE A 161 -1.34 -4.11 13.45
CA ILE A 161 -1.15 -2.69 13.22
C ILE A 161 0.23 -2.31 13.74
N ILE A 162 1.09 -1.82 12.85
CA ILE A 162 2.41 -1.27 13.16
C ILE A 162 2.24 0.21 13.50
N ASP A 163 2.74 0.62 14.66
CA ASP A 163 2.72 2.02 15.09
C ASP A 163 3.96 2.74 14.55
N ASN A 164 3.75 3.77 13.73
CA ASN A 164 4.82 4.59 13.17
C ASN A 164 4.78 6.05 13.67
N ASN A 165 4.40 6.25 14.93
CA ASN A 165 4.53 7.54 15.64
C ASN A 165 5.93 7.77 16.23
N GLY A 166 6.71 6.69 16.44
CA GLY A 166 8.06 6.75 16.99
C GLY A 166 9.15 7.09 15.97
N ASP A 167 10.39 6.75 16.31
CA ASP A 167 11.53 6.88 15.41
C ASP A 167 11.63 5.71 14.41
N LEU A 168 12.53 5.87 13.44
CA LEU A 168 12.76 4.88 12.40
C LEU A 168 13.28 3.54 12.94
N ALA A 169 14.03 3.55 14.05
CA ALA A 169 14.56 2.34 14.66
C ALA A 169 13.43 1.50 15.28
N SER A 170 12.47 2.15 15.95
CA SER A 170 11.26 1.51 16.47
C SER A 170 10.42 0.90 15.35
N LEU A 171 10.24 1.62 14.24
CA LEU A 171 9.52 1.12 13.07
C LEU A 171 10.17 -0.16 12.52
N HIS A 172 11.48 -0.13 12.32
CA HIS A 172 12.23 -1.28 11.82
C HIS A 172 12.20 -2.47 12.79
N ALA A 173 12.27 -2.23 14.10
CA ALA A 173 12.22 -3.28 15.11
C ALA A 173 10.87 -4.03 15.09
N GLN A 174 9.75 -3.31 14.96
CA GLN A 174 8.42 -3.91 14.84
C GLN A 174 8.30 -4.79 13.59
N ILE A 175 8.80 -4.32 12.44
CA ILE A 175 8.79 -5.09 11.19
C ILE A 175 9.67 -6.35 11.29
N ASN A 176 10.86 -6.25 11.87
CA ASN A 176 11.74 -7.39 12.07
C ASN A 176 11.11 -8.44 12.98
N ALA A 177 10.49 -8.02 14.09
CA ALA A 177 9.81 -8.92 15.00
C ALA A 177 8.66 -9.66 14.30
N TYR A 178 7.89 -8.97 13.46
CA TYR A 178 6.79 -9.59 12.72
C TYR A 178 7.30 -10.60 11.68
N ILE A 179 8.31 -10.24 10.87
CA ILE A 179 8.91 -11.16 9.89
C ILE A 179 9.50 -12.40 10.58
N ALA A 180 10.19 -12.22 11.70
CA ALA A 180 10.80 -13.32 12.45
C ALA A 180 9.79 -14.37 12.96
N SER A 181 8.53 -13.97 13.15
CA SER A 181 7.46 -14.88 13.59
C SER A 181 7.08 -15.95 12.56
N PHE A 182 7.50 -15.79 11.29
CA PHE A 182 7.25 -16.73 10.19
C PHE A 182 8.47 -17.55 9.77
N THR A 183 9.64 -17.24 10.33
CA THR A 183 10.92 -17.90 10.03
C THR A 183 11.34 -18.91 11.11
N SER A 184 10.48 -19.13 12.11
CA SER A 184 10.72 -20.00 13.28
C SER A 184 10.22 -21.42 13.08
#